data_AF-A0A7Y2XM50-F1
#
_entry.id   AF-A0A7Y2XM50-F1
#
_cell.length_a   1.000
_cell.length_b   1.000
_cell.length_c   1.000
_cell.angle_alpha   90.00
_cell.angle_beta   90.00
_cell.angle_gamma   90.00
#
_symmetry.space_group_name_H-M   'P 1'
#
loop_
_entity.id
_entity.type
_entity.pdbx_description
1 polymer ?
#
loop_
_entity_poly.entity_id
_entity_poly.type
_entity_poly.pdbx_seq_one_letter_code
_entity_poly.pdbx_strand_id
1 'polypeptide(L)' 'MNIPRKIRKAVFPVAGLGTRFLPATKSIPKEMLPIVDKPLIQYAVEEAIEAGVTKLV' A
#
# COMPACT_ATOMS: atom_id res chain seq x y z
N MET A 1 22.55 14.47 21.86
CA MET A 1 21.84 13.23 21.46
C MET A 1 21.18 13.50 20.11
N ASN A 2 21.48 12.70 19.09
CA ASN A 2 20.85 12.85 17.77
C ASN A 2 19.43 12.25 17.85
N ILE A 3 18.40 13.08 17.91
CA ILE A 3 17.01 12.61 17.89
C ILE A 3 16.78 12.02 16.50
N PRO A 4 16.42 10.72 16.36
CA PRO A 4 16.14 10.15 15.05
C PRO A 4 15.02 10.96 14.38
N ARG A 5 15.25 11.39 13.13
CA ARG A 5 14.21 12.09 12.36
C ARG A 5 12.96 11.22 12.32
N LYS A 6 11.84 11.75 12.79
CA LYS A 6 10.54 11.08 12.67
C LYS A 6 10.30 10.69 11.21
N ILE A 7 10.04 9.41 10.96
CA ILE A 7 9.63 8.92 9.64
C ILE A 7 8.24 9.49 9.37
N ARG A 8 8.12 10.24 8.27
CA ARG A 8 6.90 11.00 7.93
C ARG A 8 6.31 10.63 6.57
N LYS A 9 7.01 9.79 5.81
CA LYS A 9 6.66 9.43 4.43
C LYS A 9 6.69 7.90 4.26
N ALA A 10 5.66 7.34 3.65
CA ALA A 10 5.61 5.96 3.17
C ALA A 10 5.48 5.98 1.64
N VAL A 11 6.15 5.04 0.98
CA VAL A 11 6.13 4.88 -0.47
C VAL A 11 5.61 3.48 -0.81
N PHE A 12 4.59 3.38 -1.65
CA PHE A 12 3.96 2.13 -2.07
C PHE A 12 4.31 1.83 -3.54
N PRO A 13 5.22 0.88 -3.82
CA PRO A 13 5.56 0.52 -5.19
C PRO A 13 4.44 -0.33 -5.82
N VAL A 14 3.47 0.33 -6.47
CA VAL A 14 2.27 -0.30 -7.06
C VAL A 14 2.26 -0.35 -8.60
N ALA A 15 3.44 -0.30 -9.23
CA ALA A 15 3.56 -0.30 -10.70
C ALA A 15 3.57 -1.71 -11.34
N GLY A 16 3.40 -2.78 -10.56
CA GLY A 16 3.52 -4.16 -11.04
C GLY A 16 2.24 -4.71 -11.68
N LEU A 17 2.38 -5.55 -12.72
CA LEU A 17 1.25 -6.11 -13.49
C LEU A 17 0.53 -7.30 -12.83
N GLY A 18 1.05 -7.84 -11.73
CA GLY A 18 0.37 -8.90 -10.97
C GLY A 18 0.17 -10.23 -11.73
N THR A 19 1.04 -10.61 -12.66
CA THR A 19 0.84 -11.75 -13.60
C THR A 19 0.45 -13.10 -12.98
N ARG A 20 0.80 -13.36 -11.72
CA ARG A 20 0.40 -14.58 -10.98
C ARG A 20 -1.07 -14.62 -10.56
N PHE A 21 -1.77 -13.50 -10.65
CA PHE A 21 -3.19 -13.34 -10.31
C PHE A 21 -4.05 -13.16 -11.56
N LEU A 22 -3.53 -13.50 -12.74
CA LEU A 22 -4.34 -13.55 -13.95
C LEU A 22 -5.41 -14.67 -13.83
N PRO A 23 -6.62 -14.44 -14.37
CA PRO A 23 -7.03 -13.29 -15.19
C PRO A 23 -7.48 -12.07 -14.38
N ALA A 24 -7.61 -12.17 -13.06
CA ALA A 24 -8.19 -11.12 -12.22
C ALA A 24 -7.42 -9.80 -12.33
N THR A 25 -6.09 -9.85 -12.48
CA THR A 25 -5.26 -8.64 -12.60
C THR A 25 -5.04 -8.14 -14.02
N LYS A 26 -5.79 -8.64 -15.00
CA LYS A 26 -5.66 -8.21 -16.40
C LYS A 26 -6.13 -6.76 -16.60
N SER A 27 -7.19 -6.36 -15.89
CA SER A 27 -7.82 -5.04 -16.01
C SER A 27 -7.82 -4.24 -14.70
N ILE A 28 -7.53 -4.89 -13.58
CA ILE A 28 -7.52 -4.29 -12.24
C ILE A 28 -6.14 -4.54 -11.60
N PRO A 29 -5.47 -3.54 -11.01
CA PRO A 29 -4.23 -3.76 -10.27
C PRO A 29 -4.42 -4.75 -9.12
N LYS A 30 -3.39 -5.53 -8.79
CA LYS A 30 -3.48 -6.52 -7.70
C LYS A 30 -3.77 -5.88 -6.34
N GLU A 31 -3.32 -4.65 -6.13
CA GLU A 31 -3.48 -3.87 -4.91
C GLU A 31 -4.93 -3.40 -4.70
N MET A 32 -5.74 -3.39 -5.76
CA MET A 32 -7.17 -3.07 -5.71
C MET A 32 -8.05 -4.31 -5.52
N LEU A 33 -7.47 -5.52 -5.49
CA LEU A 33 -8.24 -6.73 -5.22
C LEU A 33 -8.78 -6.68 -3.78
N PRO A 34 -10.07 -6.95 -3.56
CA PRO A 34 -10.67 -6.90 -2.24
C PRO A 34 -10.24 -8.10 -1.39
N ILE A 35 -9.88 -7.83 -0.14
CA ILE A 35 -9.90 -8.82 0.94
C ILE A 35 -11.19 -8.57 1.70
N VAL A 36 -12.15 -9.50 1.56
CA VAL A 36 -13.52 -9.34 2.06
C VAL A 36 -14.22 -8.12 1.42
N ASP A 37 -14.13 -6.95 2.04
CA ASP A 37 -14.83 -5.72 1.69
C ASP A 37 -13.90 -4.53 1.42
N LYS A 38 -12.59 -4.66 1.67
CA LYS A 38 -11.59 -3.60 1.47
C LYS A 38 -10.52 -3.99 0.45
N PRO A 39 -10.08 -3.07 -0.43
CA PRO A 39 -8.96 -3.33 -1.32
C PRO A 39 -7.66 -3.53 -0.53
N LEU A 40 -6.77 -4.39 -1.02
CA LEU A 40 -5.50 -4.72 -0.37
C LEU A 40 -4.66 -3.49 0.00
N ILE A 41 -4.62 -2.46 -0.86
CA ILE A 41 -3.87 -1.22 -0.61
C ILE A 41 -4.36 -0.46 0.62
N GLN A 42 -5.64 -0.58 0.96
CA GLN A 42 -6.22 0.15 2.09
C GLN A 42 -5.62 -0.32 3.41
N TYR A 43 -5.37 -1.62 3.57
CA TYR A 43 -4.70 -2.16 4.76
C TYR A 43 -3.30 -1.58 4.94
N ALA A 44 -2.52 -1.49 3.85
CA ALA A 44 -1.17 -0.93 3.89
C ALA A 44 -1.16 0.58 4.21
N VAL A 45 -2.18 1.32 3.74
CA VAL A 45 -2.38 2.74 4.07
C VAL A 45 -2.77 2.92 5.54
N GLU A 46 -3.72 2.12 6.03
CA GLU A 46 -4.16 2.14 7.44
C GLU A 46 -2.98 1.84 8.38
N GLU A 47 -2.15 0.83 8.06
CA GLU A 47 -0.92 0.51 8.80
C GLU A 47 0.09 1.66 8.80
N ALA A 48 0.32 2.30 7.66
CA ALA A 48 1.23 3.45 7.59
C ALA A 48 0.75 4.65 8.42
N ILE A 49 -0.56 4.91 8.41
CA ILE A 49 -1.17 5.97 9.24
C ILE A 49 -1.03 5.64 10.72
N GLU A 50 -1.29 4.39 11.13
CA GLU A 50 -1.11 3.93 12.51
C GLU A 50 0.34 4.04 12.98
N ALA A 51 1.30 3.80 12.07
CA ALA A 51 2.73 4.02 12.32
C ALA A 51 3.14 5.51 12.41
N GLY A 52 2.19 6.45 12.28
CA GLY A 52 2.43 7.89 12.39
C GLY A 52 2.96 8.55 11.12
N VAL A 53 2.85 7.89 9.97
CA VAL A 53 3.21 8.47 8.67
C VAL A 53 2.15 9.49 8.25
N THR A 54 2.59 10.69 7.88
CA THR A 54 1.70 11.79 7.48
C THR A 54 1.63 12.01 5.97
N LYS A 55 2.49 11.36 5.19
CA LYS A 55 2.57 11.50 3.74
C LYS A 55 2.69 10.14 3.08
N LEU A 56 1.80 9.86 2.14
CA LEU A 56 1.74 8.62 1.38
C LEU A 56 2.10 8.95 -0.08
N VAL A 57 2.89 8.08 -0.72
CA VAL A 57 3.42 8.25 -2.08
C VAL A 57 3.26 6.94 -2.84
#